data_AF-A0A924RAP4-F1
#
_entry.id   AF-A0A924RAP4-F1
#
_cell.length_a   1.000
_cell.length_b   1.000
_cell.length_c   1.000
_cell.angle_alpha   90.00
_cell.angle_beta   90.00
_cell.angle_gamma   90.00
#
_symmetry.space_group_name_H-M   'P 1'
#
loop_
_entity.id
_entity.type
_entity.pdbx_description
1 polymer ?
#
loop_
_entity_poly.entity_id
_entity_poly.type
_entity_poly.pdbx_seq_one_letter_code
_entity_poly.pdbx_strand_id
1 'polypeptide(L)'
;MKLLLYSQTNTPRLRYTCNFIFKELMGIKFAITSNDEEFKEYNDVKINYSNHSICKKEFHISSIDLLFQQNKTPQIIDCFEINDHKAFFKTANADLPFDIFAASFYLLSRYEEYLPHQKDMYGRYAHENS
;
A
#
# COMPACT_ATOMS: atom_id res chain seq x y z
N MET A 1 -3.14 6.93 -21.50
CA MET A 1 -3.77 6.29 -20.34
C MET A 1 -3.16 6.87 -19.07
N LYS A 2 -4.01 7.35 -18.15
CA LYS A 2 -3.59 7.83 -16.82
C LYS A 2 -4.42 7.06 -15.81
N LEU A 3 -3.78 6.43 -14.83
CA LEU A 3 -4.50 5.73 -13.75
C LEU A 3 -4.94 6.74 -12.69
N LEU A 4 -6.17 6.67 -12.23
CA LEU A 4 -6.65 7.47 -11.10
C LEU A 4 -6.78 6.59 -9.85
N LEU A 5 -6.01 6.89 -8.81
CA LEU A 5 -6.12 6.23 -7.51
C LEU A 5 -6.87 7.15 -6.55
N TYR A 6 -7.99 6.68 -6.01
CA TYR A 6 -8.65 7.38 -4.91
C TYR A 6 -8.00 7.01 -3.58
N SER A 7 -7.78 8.02 -2.72
CA SER A 7 -7.51 7.81 -1.31
C SER A 7 -7.92 9.03 -0.50
N GLN A 8 -8.45 8.81 0.71
CA GLN A 8 -8.87 9.90 1.61
C GLN A 8 -7.71 10.81 2.02
N THR A 9 -6.47 10.31 2.02
CA THR A 9 -5.30 11.08 2.43
C THR A 9 -4.10 10.77 1.56
N ASN A 10 -3.43 11.82 1.09
CA ASN A 10 -2.25 11.70 0.24
C ASN A 10 -0.96 11.83 1.06
N THR A 11 -0.44 10.72 1.59
CA THR A 11 0.77 10.73 2.42
C THR A 11 2.05 10.50 1.62
N PRO A 12 3.23 10.87 2.16
CA PRO A 12 4.51 10.52 1.53
C PRO A 12 4.70 9.01 1.32
N ARG A 13 4.26 8.17 2.27
CA ARG A 13 4.34 6.70 2.17
C ARG A 13 3.50 6.18 0.99
N LEU A 14 2.27 6.67 0.85
CA LEU A 14 1.40 6.33 -0.28
C LEU A 14 1.99 6.82 -1.60
N ARG A 15 2.41 8.10 -1.69
CA ARG A 15 3.02 8.65 -2.92
C ARG A 15 4.26 7.89 -3.33
N TYR A 16 5.14 7.56 -2.40
CA TYR A 16 6.35 6.78 -2.67
C TYR A 16 5.99 5.43 -3.30
N THR A 17 5.07 4.71 -2.65
CA THR A 17 4.65 3.37 -3.08
C THR A 17 3.99 3.39 -4.46
N CYS A 18 3.04 4.31 -4.68
CA CYS A 18 2.37 4.45 -5.97
C CYS A 18 3.33 4.89 -7.09
N ASN A 19 4.30 5.76 -6.79
CA ASN A 19 5.34 6.12 -7.75
C ASN A 19 6.18 4.90 -8.12
N PHE A 20 6.64 4.12 -7.14
CA PHE A 20 7.43 2.93 -7.41
C PHE A 20 6.65 1.93 -8.29
N ILE A 21 5.44 1.57 -7.89
CA ILE A 21 4.63 0.57 -8.61
C ILE A 21 4.23 1.08 -9.99
N PHE A 22 3.53 2.22 -10.08
CA PHE A 22 2.95 2.64 -11.34
C PHE A 22 3.96 3.27 -12.28
N LYS A 23 4.86 4.12 -11.77
CA LYS A 23 5.80 4.86 -12.62
C LYS A 23 7.06 4.06 -12.89
N GLU A 24 7.73 3.55 -11.86
CA GLU A 24 9.04 2.91 -12.02
C GLU A 24 8.94 1.46 -12.53
N LEU A 25 8.01 0.65 -12.00
CA LEU A 25 7.84 -0.74 -12.45
C LEU A 25 6.99 -0.88 -13.71
N MET A 26 5.86 -0.15 -13.80
CA MET A 26 4.88 -0.33 -14.89
C MET A 26 4.99 0.71 -16.01
N GLY A 27 5.69 1.83 -15.81
CA GLY A 27 5.79 2.92 -16.80
C GLY A 27 4.48 3.68 -17.05
N ILE A 28 3.52 3.61 -16.12
CA ILE A 28 2.19 4.21 -16.23
C ILE A 28 2.14 5.56 -15.49
N LYS A 29 1.52 6.56 -16.13
CA LYS A 29 1.19 7.83 -15.47
C LYS A 29 0.00 7.62 -14.53
N PHE A 30 0.07 8.15 -13.31
CA PHE A 30 -1.04 8.10 -12.37
C PHE A 30 -1.28 9.46 -11.69
N ALA A 31 -2.44 9.61 -11.06
CA ALA A 31 -2.70 10.65 -10.07
C ALA A 31 -3.45 10.07 -8.88
N ILE A 32 -3.33 10.75 -7.74
CA ILE A 32 -4.09 10.45 -6.53
C ILE A 32 -5.14 11.55 -6.37
N THR A 33 -6.39 11.17 -6.13
CA THR A 33 -7.48 12.09 -5.78
C THR A 33 -8.12 11.70 -4.45
N SER A 34 -8.64 12.69 -3.74
CA SER A 34 -9.53 12.50 -2.58
C SER A 34 -10.94 13.01 -2.88
N ASN A 35 -11.23 13.34 -4.13
CA ASN A 35 -12.54 13.82 -4.57
C ASN A 35 -13.38 12.64 -5.09
N ASP A 36 -14.43 12.32 -4.35
CA ASP A 36 -15.37 11.25 -4.68
C ASP A 36 -16.06 11.45 -6.03
N GLU A 37 -16.44 12.70 -6.36
CA GLU A 37 -17.12 13.05 -7.61
C GLU A 37 -16.18 12.87 -8.80
N GLU A 38 -14.95 13.38 -8.68
CA GLU A 38 -13.91 13.16 -9.70
C GLU A 38 -13.68 11.66 -9.93
N PHE A 39 -13.58 10.87 -8.86
CA PHE A 39 -13.39 9.43 -8.97
C PHE A 39 -14.59 8.72 -9.61
N LYS A 40 -15.82 9.10 -9.24
CA LYS A 40 -17.06 8.53 -9.81
C LYS A 40 -17.17 8.80 -11.31
N GLU A 41 -16.89 10.03 -11.73
CA GLU A 41 -16.97 10.48 -13.12
C GLU A 41 -15.80 10.01 -14.00
N TYR A 42 -14.71 9.54 -13.38
CA TYR A 42 -13.57 9.00 -14.12
C TYR A 42 -13.93 7.72 -14.88
N ASN A 43 -13.78 7.75 -16.20
CA ASN A 43 -14.19 6.68 -17.11
C ASN A 43 -13.05 5.77 -17.59
N ASP A 44 -11.80 6.12 -17.30
CA ASP A 44 -10.60 5.30 -17.60
C ASP A 44 -10.23 4.46 -16.36
N VAL A 45 -9.09 3.78 -16.38
CA VAL A 45 -8.63 2.89 -15.29
C VAL A 45 -8.54 3.64 -13.96
N LYS A 46 -9.28 3.15 -12.97
CA LYS A 46 -9.32 3.71 -11.61
C LYS A 46 -9.30 2.66 -10.52
N ILE A 47 -8.63 2.99 -9.42
CA ILE A 47 -8.50 2.14 -8.23
C ILE A 47 -9.02 2.91 -7.02
N ASN A 48 -9.95 2.32 -6.29
CA ASN A 48 -10.38 2.81 -4.98
C ASN A 48 -9.44 2.21 -3.92
N TYR A 49 -8.61 3.04 -3.29
CA TYR A 49 -7.77 2.65 -2.16
C TYR A 49 -8.27 3.28 -0.87
N SER A 50 -9.28 2.63 -0.27
CA SER A 50 -9.96 3.07 0.96
C SER A 50 -10.74 1.92 1.59
N ASN A 51 -11.38 2.15 2.74
CA ASN A 51 -12.11 1.11 3.49
C ASN A 51 -13.62 1.04 3.17
N HIS A 52 -14.08 1.70 2.10
CA HIS A 52 -15.48 1.67 1.69
C HIS A 52 -15.58 1.76 0.17
N SER A 53 -16.67 1.22 -0.39
CA SER A 53 -16.93 1.33 -1.82
C SER A 53 -17.48 2.72 -2.18
N ILE A 54 -17.03 3.28 -3.30
CA ILE A 54 -17.40 4.64 -3.74
C ILE A 54 -18.42 4.57 -4.88
N CYS A 55 -18.29 3.60 -5.79
CA CYS A 55 -19.18 3.39 -6.91
C CYS A 55 -19.25 1.92 -7.34
N LYS A 56 -20.26 1.56 -8.15
CA LYS A 56 -20.47 0.17 -8.60
C LYS A 56 -19.36 -0.37 -9.51
N LYS A 57 -18.65 0.50 -10.22
CA LYS A 57 -17.62 0.12 -11.21
C LYS A 57 -16.28 0.72 -10.78
N GLU A 58 -15.64 0.04 -9.84
CA GLU A 58 -14.31 0.35 -9.34
C GLU A 58 -13.50 -0.93 -9.18
N PHE A 59 -12.18 -0.79 -9.15
CA PHE A 59 -11.30 -1.82 -8.61
C PHE A 59 -10.94 -1.40 -7.19
N HIS A 60 -11.45 -2.11 -6.19
CA HIS A 60 -11.34 -1.76 -4.79
C HIS A 60 -10.22 -2.53 -4.11
N ILE A 61 -9.32 -1.80 -3.45
CA ILE A 61 -8.30 -2.32 -2.56
C ILE A 61 -8.56 -1.69 -1.19
N SER A 62 -8.92 -2.52 -0.22
CA SER A 62 -9.04 -2.11 1.17
C SER A 62 -7.67 -1.74 1.73
N SER A 63 -7.62 -0.69 2.57
CA SER A 63 -6.37 -0.10 3.04
C SER A 63 -6.17 -0.31 4.53
N ILE A 64 -4.99 -0.79 4.93
CA ILE A 64 -4.57 -0.75 6.34
C ILE A 64 -3.92 0.59 6.67
N ASP A 65 -3.77 0.86 7.97
CA ASP A 65 -3.33 2.17 8.45
C ASP A 65 -1.86 2.50 8.16
N LEU A 66 -1.03 1.51 7.80
CA LEU A 66 0.43 1.66 7.69
C LEU A 66 0.84 2.83 6.78
N LEU A 67 0.14 3.05 5.67
CA LEU A 67 0.47 4.15 4.74
C LEU A 67 0.00 5.52 5.24
N PHE A 68 -0.90 5.55 6.22
CA PHE A 68 -1.50 6.78 6.76
C PHE A 68 -0.93 7.19 8.13
N GLN A 69 -0.20 6.29 8.79
CA GLN A 69 0.47 6.55 10.06
C GLN A 69 1.66 7.52 9.90
N GLN A 70 1.78 8.47 10.84
CA GLN A 70 2.95 9.34 10.95
C GLN A 70 4.08 8.66 11.71
N ASN A 71 3.75 8.04 12.84
CA ASN A 71 4.69 7.34 13.69
C ASN A 71 5.06 5.97 13.13
N LYS A 72 6.19 5.43 13.58
CA LYS A 72 6.60 4.05 13.29
C LYS A 72 6.14 3.17 14.44
N THR A 73 5.20 2.28 14.16
CA THR A 73 4.69 1.29 15.12
C THR A 73 4.92 -0.12 14.59
N PRO A 74 5.13 -1.13 15.46
CA PRO A 74 5.18 -2.52 15.05
C PRO A 74 3.94 -2.93 14.27
N GLN A 75 4.14 -3.70 13.20
CA GLN A 75 3.06 -4.27 12.38
C GLN A 75 2.99 -5.76 12.64
N ILE A 76 1.77 -6.30 12.70
CA ILE A 76 1.57 -7.76 12.78
C ILE A 76 1.65 -8.31 11.36
N ILE A 77 2.64 -9.18 11.12
CA ILE A 77 2.83 -9.87 9.85
C ILE A 77 2.27 -11.28 9.97
N ASP A 78 0.99 -11.42 9.61
CA ASP A 78 0.32 -12.72 9.49
C ASP A 78 0.27 -13.13 8.01
N CYS A 79 1.15 -14.07 7.64
CA CYS A 79 1.31 -14.51 6.27
C CYS A 79 0.22 -15.53 5.89
N PHE A 80 -0.36 -15.33 4.72
CA PHE A 80 -1.29 -16.27 4.11
C PHE A 80 -0.88 -16.56 2.65
N GLU A 81 -1.55 -17.53 2.02
CA GLU A 81 -1.25 -17.93 0.65
C GLU A 81 -2.35 -17.49 -0.31
N ILE A 82 -1.92 -16.96 -1.47
CA ILE A 82 -2.78 -16.57 -2.58
C ILE A 82 -2.07 -16.88 -3.90
N ASN A 83 -2.71 -17.66 -4.78
CA ASN A 83 -2.15 -18.05 -6.08
C ASN A 83 -0.71 -18.58 -5.97
N ASP A 84 -0.44 -19.48 -5.02
CA ASP A 84 0.89 -20.05 -4.73
C ASP A 84 1.95 -19.02 -4.26
N HIS A 85 1.54 -17.81 -3.89
CA HIS A 85 2.40 -16.76 -3.34
C HIS A 85 2.06 -16.45 -1.88
N LYS A 86 3.08 -16.08 -1.09
CA LYS A 86 2.87 -15.54 0.26
C LYS A 86 2.50 -14.07 0.19
N ALA A 87 1.48 -13.69 0.95
CA ALA A 87 1.04 -12.33 1.15
C ALA A 87 0.76 -12.06 2.64
N PHE A 88 0.70 -10.80 3.02
CA PHE A 88 0.37 -10.34 4.37
C PHE A 88 -0.43 -9.03 4.27
N PHE A 89 -0.89 -8.50 5.41
CA PHE A 89 -1.88 -7.42 5.48
C PHE A 89 -3.21 -7.77 4.81
N LYS A 90 -3.73 -8.93 5.21
CA LYS A 90 -5.01 -9.45 4.75
C LYS A 90 -6.13 -8.45 5.00
N THR A 91 -6.96 -8.24 3.99
CA THR A 91 -8.14 -7.37 4.04
C THR A 91 -9.37 -8.14 3.56
N ALA A 92 -10.55 -7.69 3.98
CA ALA A 92 -11.82 -8.25 3.53
C ALA A 92 -12.59 -7.24 2.66
N ASN A 93 -13.59 -7.75 1.93
CA ASN A 93 -14.56 -6.94 1.20
C ASN A 93 -13.95 -6.02 0.13
N ALA A 94 -12.96 -6.51 -0.61
CA ALA A 94 -12.27 -5.81 -1.70
C ALA A 94 -11.90 -6.80 -2.81
N ASP A 95 -11.53 -6.30 -3.99
CA ASP A 95 -11.15 -7.12 -5.15
C ASP A 95 -9.80 -7.83 -4.94
N LEU A 96 -8.92 -7.25 -4.12
CA LEU A 96 -7.73 -7.92 -3.59
C LEU A 96 -7.92 -8.31 -2.13
N PRO A 97 -7.52 -9.52 -1.72
CA PRO A 97 -7.69 -9.99 -0.34
C PRO A 97 -6.58 -9.50 0.61
N PHE A 98 -5.79 -8.51 0.19
CA PHE A 98 -4.80 -7.85 1.01
C PHE A 98 -4.47 -6.46 0.47
N ASP A 99 -3.89 -5.65 1.35
CA ASP A 99 -3.38 -4.34 1.00
C ASP A 99 -2.00 -4.46 0.32
N ILE A 100 -2.02 -4.58 -1.00
CA ILE A 100 -0.81 -4.67 -1.82
C ILE A 100 0.09 -3.43 -1.70
N PHE A 101 -0.48 -2.24 -1.45
CA PHE A 101 0.32 -1.02 -1.33
C PHE A 101 1.05 -0.99 0.01
N ALA A 102 0.36 -1.29 1.11
CA ALA A 102 1.01 -1.38 2.41
C ALA A 102 2.07 -2.50 2.44
N ALA A 103 1.76 -3.67 1.86
CA ALA A 103 2.71 -4.79 1.80
C ALA A 103 3.96 -4.42 0.99
N SER A 104 3.77 -3.77 -0.16
CA SER A 104 4.87 -3.26 -0.99
C SER A 104 5.71 -2.23 -0.24
N PHE A 105 5.07 -1.25 0.42
CA PHE A 105 5.78 -0.25 1.21
C PHE A 105 6.61 -0.87 2.32
N TYR A 106 6.03 -1.82 3.06
CA TYR A 106 6.69 -2.49 4.17
C TYR A 106 8.00 -3.15 3.70
N LEU A 107 7.94 -3.93 2.61
CA LEU A 107 9.11 -4.60 2.03
C LEU A 107 10.13 -3.63 1.42
N LEU A 108 9.67 -2.67 0.61
CA LEU A 108 10.54 -1.71 -0.08
C LEU A 108 11.30 -0.82 0.90
N SER A 109 10.62 -0.42 1.98
CA SER A 109 11.23 0.43 3.00
C SER A 109 12.04 -0.35 4.03
N ARG A 110 12.00 -1.69 4.04
CA ARG A 110 12.55 -2.53 5.12
C ARG A 110 12.08 -2.01 6.49
N TYR A 111 10.76 -1.81 6.59
CA TYR A 111 10.13 -1.06 7.66
C TYR A 111 10.51 -1.57 9.06
N GLU A 112 10.68 -2.87 9.20
CA GLU A 112 11.15 -3.57 10.39
C GLU A 112 12.48 -3.04 10.94
N GLU A 113 13.40 -2.61 10.07
CA GLU A 113 14.71 -2.08 10.47
C GLU A 113 14.62 -0.71 11.16
N TYR A 114 13.49 -0.01 11.01
CA TYR A 114 13.29 1.30 11.61
C TYR A 114 12.53 1.26 12.94
N LEU A 115 12.08 0.08 13.37
CA LEU A 115 11.50 -0.13 14.70
C LEU A 115 12.61 -0.27 15.74
N PRO A 116 12.34 -0.03 17.03
CA PRO A 116 13.31 -0.34 18.08
C PRO A 116 13.71 -1.83 18.02
N HIS A 117 14.98 -2.09 17.73
CA HIS A 117 15.54 -3.45 17.61
C HIS A 117 16.92 -3.50 18.28
N GLN A 118 17.37 -4.71 18.64
CA GLN A 118 18.74 -4.92 19.07
C GLN A 118 19.67 -4.73 17.87
N LYS A 119 20.58 -3.77 18.00
CA LYS A 119 21.58 -3.48 16.98
C LYS A 119 22.73 -4.48 17.06
N ASP A 120 23.32 -4.80 15.91
CA ASP A 120 24.57 -5.55 15.84
C ASP A 120 25.73 -4.75 16.44
N MET A 121 26.92 -5.37 16.49
CA MET A 121 28.15 -4.73 16.98
C MET A 121 28.58 -3.47 16.18
N TYR A 122 27.96 -3.22 15.03
CA TYR A 122 28.19 -2.04 14.18
C TYR A 122 27.06 -1.01 14.26
N GLY A 123 26.06 -1.21 15.13
CA GLY A 123 24.96 -0.28 15.32
C GLY A 123 23.85 -0.38 14.26
N ARG A 124 23.83 -1.45 13.46
CA ARG A 124 22.87 -1.71 12.37
C ARG A 124 21.85 -2.76 12.77
N TYR A 125 20.82 -2.97 11.94
CA TYR A 125 19.95 -4.13 12.06
C TYR A 125 20.77 -5.41 11.89
N ALA A 126 20.65 -6.36 12.83
CA ALA A 126 21.44 -7.59 12.78
C ALA A 126 20.97 -8.46 11.61
N HIS A 127 21.92 -8.91 10.79
CA HIS A 127 21.65 -9.75 9.61
C HIS A 127 20.92 -11.07 9.95
N GLU A 128 21.08 -11.58 11.17
CA GLU A 128 20.40 -12.77 11.68
C GLU A 128 18.88 -12.57 11.87
N ASN A 129 18.44 -11.30 11.90
CA ASN A 129 17.03 -10.94 12.01
C ASN A 129 16.40 -10.58 10.65
N SER A 130 17.16 -10.66 9.54
CA SER A 130 16.67 -10.41 8.17
C SER A 130 16.19 -11.68 7.49
#